data_AF-A0A0G2E6L9-F1
#
_entry.id   AF-A0A0G2E6L9-F1
#
_cell.length_a   1.000
_cell.length_b   1.000
_cell.length_c   1.000
_cell.angle_alpha   90.00
_cell.angle_beta   90.00
_cell.angle_gamma   90.00
#
_symmetry.space_group_name_H-M   'P 1'
#
loop_
_entity.id
_entity.type
_entity.pdbx_description
1 polymer ?
#
loop_
_entity_poly.entity_id
_entity_poly.type
_entity_poly.pdbx_seq_one_letter_code
_entity_poly.pdbx_strand_id
1 'polypeptide(L)'
;MLSAIENGNGVAKSPFVIAMKNLDIPFLPDLVNAVVITSAWSCTNCLLFQASRAVFGLAKHGRAPTIFAKATKSGVPLPALILSIAVASLAFMTCNTASAKVFNWFINLGSTAIMIAYILKLVANLRFHAGLRAQGRDLNSNPLPFKSRLTPYSNYFALLGVGLILLTNGYGVFINGYWSFQDFFTAYFTIVLYLVIYLGWKIIKKTKFVRATETDLATGLREVEEHEVQLITKEPATRYERFMDFLW
;
A
#
# COMPACT_ATOMS: atom_id res chain seq x y z
N MET A 1 -10.37 -23.90 -6.48
CA MET A 1 -8.91 -23.87 -6.78
C MET A 1 -8.47 -25.07 -7.62
N LEU A 2 -8.78 -26.32 -7.24
CA LEU A 2 -8.52 -27.50 -8.10
C LEU A 2 -9.25 -27.41 -9.46
N SER A 3 -10.50 -26.94 -9.49
CA SER A 3 -11.23 -26.68 -10.74
C SER A 3 -10.68 -25.53 -11.59
N ALA A 4 -9.87 -24.62 -11.03
CA ALA A 4 -9.23 -23.54 -11.77
C ALA A 4 -7.96 -24.02 -12.49
N ILE A 5 -7.28 -25.03 -11.89
CA ILE A 5 -6.14 -25.73 -12.48
C ILE A 5 -6.60 -26.58 -13.68
N GLU A 6 -7.78 -27.21 -13.58
CA GLU A 6 -8.33 -28.09 -14.61
C GLU A 6 -8.99 -27.33 -15.79
N ASN A 7 -9.66 -26.20 -15.53
CA ASN A 7 -10.42 -25.45 -16.55
C ASN A 7 -9.66 -24.27 -17.19
N GLY A 8 -8.35 -24.11 -16.94
CA GLY A 8 -7.54 -23.10 -17.62
C GLY A 8 -7.85 -21.63 -17.27
N ASN A 9 -8.52 -21.38 -16.15
CA ASN A 9 -8.84 -20.03 -15.68
C ASN A 9 -7.90 -19.63 -14.53
N GLY A 10 -6.84 -18.88 -14.86
CA GLY A 10 -5.77 -18.48 -13.94
C GLY A 10 -4.68 -19.55 -13.77
N VAL A 11 -3.46 -19.14 -13.38
CA VAL A 11 -2.17 -19.89 -13.18
C VAL A 11 -1.76 -20.88 -14.30
N ALA A 12 -2.65 -21.74 -14.77
CA ALA A 12 -2.52 -22.59 -15.96
C ALA A 12 -2.36 -21.81 -17.29
N LYS A 13 -2.67 -20.50 -17.31
CA LYS A 13 -2.34 -19.58 -18.41
C LYS A 13 -1.01 -18.84 -18.24
N SER A 14 -0.29 -19.04 -17.13
CA SER A 14 1.00 -18.39 -16.93
C SER A 14 1.95 -18.84 -18.04
N PRO A 15 2.57 -17.92 -18.79
CA PRO A 15 3.45 -18.27 -19.90
C PRO A 15 4.62 -19.17 -19.46
N PHE A 16 5.03 -19.08 -18.19
CA PHE A 16 6.02 -19.97 -17.58
C PHE A 16 5.49 -21.41 -17.42
N VAL A 17 4.24 -21.60 -16.99
CA VAL A 17 3.63 -22.92 -16.84
C VAL A 17 3.35 -23.55 -18.22
N ILE A 18 2.92 -22.73 -19.19
CA ILE A 18 2.71 -23.17 -20.58
C ILE A 18 4.04 -23.58 -21.23
N ALA A 19 5.10 -22.79 -21.05
CA ALA A 19 6.43 -23.11 -21.57
C ALA A 19 6.98 -24.42 -20.98
N MET A 20 6.78 -24.66 -19.68
CA MET A 20 7.20 -25.90 -19.02
C MET A 20 6.39 -27.11 -19.45
N LYS A 21 5.09 -26.93 -19.75
CA LYS A 21 4.25 -27.98 -20.34
C LYS A 21 4.70 -28.33 -21.76
N ASN A 22 5.15 -27.35 -22.54
CA ASN A 22 5.71 -27.57 -23.88
C ASN A 22 7.11 -28.24 -23.86
N LEU A 23 7.83 -28.17 -22.73
CA LEU A 23 9.12 -28.83 -22.51
C LEU A 23 9.00 -30.29 -22.03
N ASP A 24 7.77 -30.79 -21.84
CA ASP A 24 7.44 -32.18 -21.48
C ASP A 24 8.12 -32.71 -20.19
N ILE A 25 8.39 -31.83 -19.22
CA ILE A 25 8.95 -32.19 -17.91
C ILE A 25 7.80 -32.34 -16.89
N PRO A 26 7.45 -33.56 -16.45
CA PRO A 26 6.21 -33.82 -15.72
C PRO A 26 6.16 -33.22 -14.30
N PHE A 27 7.30 -33.04 -13.62
CA PHE A 27 7.35 -32.54 -12.23
C PHE A 27 7.34 -31.01 -12.10
N LEU A 28 7.74 -30.29 -13.16
CA LEU A 28 8.01 -28.85 -13.10
C LEU A 28 6.75 -27.98 -12.84
N PRO A 29 5.59 -28.29 -13.43
CA PRO A 29 4.35 -27.53 -13.18
C PRO A 29 3.88 -27.60 -11.71
N ASP A 30 4.00 -28.76 -11.07
CA ASP A 30 3.57 -28.98 -9.68
C ASP A 30 4.48 -28.23 -8.69
N LEU A 31 5.79 -28.22 -8.95
CA LEU A 31 6.75 -27.44 -8.18
C LEU A 31 6.43 -25.93 -8.26
N VAL A 32 6.18 -25.41 -9.46
CA VAL A 32 5.85 -23.99 -9.65
C VAL A 32 4.54 -23.64 -8.94
N ASN A 33 3.52 -24.50 -9.03
CA ASN A 33 2.26 -24.30 -8.31
C ASN A 33 2.47 -24.29 -6.79
N ALA A 34 3.27 -25.21 -6.25
CA ALA A 34 3.61 -25.24 -4.82
C ALA A 34 4.35 -23.96 -4.36
N VAL A 35 5.30 -23.46 -5.16
CA VAL A 35 6.02 -22.21 -4.88
C VAL A 35 5.10 -20.99 -4.94
N VAL A 36 4.18 -20.93 -5.91
CA VAL A 36 3.21 -19.84 -6.03
C VAL A 36 2.24 -19.84 -4.85
N ILE A 37 1.73 -21.00 -4.44
CA ILE A 37 0.81 -21.11 -3.29
C ILE A 37 1.50 -20.71 -1.99
N THR A 38 2.71 -21.22 -1.73
CA THR A 38 3.47 -20.87 -0.52
C THR A 38 3.82 -19.38 -0.47
N SER A 39 4.20 -18.79 -1.62
CA SER A 39 4.47 -17.36 -1.76
C SER A 39 3.21 -16.51 -1.53
N ALA A 40 2.07 -16.90 -2.12
CA ALA A 40 0.79 -16.24 -1.93
C ALA A 40 0.31 -16.31 -0.47
N TRP A 41 0.50 -17.46 0.18
CA TRP A 41 0.18 -17.64 1.60
C TRP A 41 1.01 -16.70 2.48
N SER A 42 2.32 -16.63 2.24
CA SER A 42 3.22 -15.72 2.97
C SER A 42 2.79 -14.25 2.81
N CYS A 43 2.53 -13.82 1.56
CA CYS A 43 2.07 -12.46 1.26
C CYS A 43 0.74 -12.14 1.97
N THR A 44 -0.20 -13.08 1.97
CA THR A 44 -1.52 -12.92 2.60
C THR A 44 -1.41 -12.69 4.12
N ASN A 45 -0.53 -13.44 4.80
CA ASN A 45 -0.30 -13.24 6.24
C ASN A 45 0.26 -11.85 6.54
N CYS A 46 1.21 -11.37 5.72
CA CYS A 46 1.77 -10.03 5.86
C CYS A 46 0.71 -8.92 5.64
N LEU A 47 -0.15 -9.08 4.63
CA LEU A 47 -1.21 -8.11 4.33
C LEU A 47 -2.30 -8.08 5.40
N LEU A 48 -2.70 -9.24 5.95
CA LEU A 48 -3.66 -9.31 7.07
C LEU A 48 -3.12 -8.63 8.33
N PHE A 49 -1.83 -8.80 8.60
CA PHE A 49 -1.15 -8.14 9.70
C PHE A 49 -1.09 -6.62 9.52
N GLN A 50 -0.74 -6.14 8.32
CA GLN A 50 -0.74 -4.72 8.00
C GLN A 50 -2.15 -4.10 8.10
N ALA A 51 -3.17 -4.77 7.55
CA ALA A 51 -4.55 -4.28 7.54
C ALA A 51 -5.11 -4.12 8.97
N SER A 52 -4.97 -5.15 9.81
CA SER A 52 -5.46 -5.12 11.19
C SER A 52 -4.80 -4.02 12.03
N ARG A 53 -3.51 -3.76 11.84
CA ARG A 53 -2.78 -2.68 12.53
C ARG A 53 -3.11 -1.28 12.00
N ALA A 54 -3.33 -1.14 10.70
CA ALA A 54 -3.77 0.13 10.13
C ALA A 54 -5.12 0.57 10.74
N VAL A 55 -6.08 -0.36 10.84
CA VAL A 55 -7.39 -0.09 11.46
C VAL A 55 -7.27 0.18 12.96
N PHE A 56 -6.42 -0.58 13.67
CA PHE A 56 -6.13 -0.33 15.09
C PHE A 56 -5.53 1.06 15.35
N GLY A 57 -4.56 1.48 14.53
CA GLY A 57 -3.96 2.80 14.60
C GLY A 57 -4.97 3.93 14.37
N LEU A 58 -5.85 3.76 13.36
CA LEU A 58 -6.94 4.71 13.12
C LEU A 58 -7.88 4.81 14.33
N ALA A 59 -8.20 3.68 14.98
CA ALA A 59 -9.08 3.67 16.14
C ALA A 59 -8.42 4.33 17.37
N LYS A 60 -7.11 4.12 17.59
CA LYS A 60 -6.33 4.80 18.65
C LYS A 60 -6.30 6.30 18.48
N HIS A 61 -6.25 6.81 17.25
CA HIS A 61 -6.32 8.25 16.96
C HIS A 61 -7.75 8.82 16.90
N GLY A 62 -8.77 8.05 17.31
CA GLY A 62 -10.17 8.49 17.29
C GLY A 62 -10.75 8.70 15.89
N ARG A 63 -10.12 8.12 14.86
CA ARG A 63 -10.56 8.18 13.45
C ARG A 63 -11.42 6.98 13.04
N ALA A 64 -11.46 5.93 13.85
CA ALA A 64 -12.32 4.77 13.68
C ALA A 64 -13.05 4.42 14.99
N PRO A 65 -14.13 3.62 14.96
CA PRO A 65 -14.85 3.20 16.17
C PRO A 65 -13.93 2.58 17.23
N THR A 66 -14.16 2.92 18.50
CA THR A 66 -13.32 2.50 19.64
C THR A 66 -13.27 0.98 19.84
N ILE A 67 -14.21 0.24 19.27
CA ILE A 67 -14.23 -1.23 19.23
C ILE A 67 -12.94 -1.77 18.61
N PHE A 68 -12.43 -1.11 17.56
CA PHE A 68 -11.21 -1.52 16.87
C PHE A 68 -9.92 -1.12 17.59
N ALA A 69 -9.99 -0.30 18.64
CA ALA A 69 -8.84 0.05 19.47
C ALA A 69 -8.56 -0.98 20.59
N LYS A 70 -9.38 -2.03 20.69
CA LYS A 70 -9.20 -3.13 21.66
C LYS A 70 -8.16 -4.12 21.16
N ALA A 71 -7.14 -4.38 21.99
CA ALA A 71 -6.15 -5.41 21.78
C ALA A 71 -6.27 -6.50 22.85
N THR A 72 -5.92 -7.74 22.50
CA THR A 72 -5.81 -8.85 23.45
C THR A 72 -4.58 -8.69 24.35
N LYS A 73 -4.47 -9.48 25.42
CA LYS A 73 -3.31 -9.49 26.33
C LYS A 73 -1.98 -9.74 25.62
N SER A 74 -2.01 -10.44 24.48
CA SER A 74 -0.85 -10.71 23.62
C SER A 74 -0.58 -9.62 22.59
N GLY A 75 -1.28 -8.48 22.65
CA GLY A 75 -1.08 -7.34 21.74
C GLY A 75 -1.76 -7.48 20.37
N VAL A 76 -2.66 -8.46 20.18
CA VAL A 76 -3.32 -8.70 18.89
C VAL A 76 -4.65 -7.92 18.82
N PRO A 77 -4.86 -7.04 17.83
CA PRO A 77 -6.12 -6.30 17.68
C PRO A 77 -7.21 -7.19 17.07
N LEU A 78 -7.80 -8.06 17.88
CA LEU A 78 -8.75 -9.09 17.45
C LEU A 78 -9.96 -8.54 16.65
N PRO A 79 -10.64 -7.45 17.06
CA PRO A 79 -11.78 -6.93 16.29
C PRO A 79 -11.37 -6.43 14.90
N ALA A 80 -10.19 -5.81 14.78
CA ALA A 80 -9.67 -5.34 13.50
C ALA A 80 -9.22 -6.50 12.61
N LEU A 81 -8.69 -7.58 13.21
CA LEU A 81 -8.35 -8.81 12.50
C LEU A 81 -9.59 -9.50 11.93
N ILE A 82 -10.65 -9.64 12.73
CA ILE A 82 -11.92 -10.24 12.28
C ILE A 82 -12.51 -9.45 11.11
N LEU A 83 -12.50 -8.11 11.18
CA LEU A 83 -12.93 -7.27 10.07
C LEU A 83 -12.10 -7.52 8.80
N SER A 84 -10.77 -7.61 8.94
CA SER A 84 -9.87 -7.85 7.82
C SER A 84 -10.11 -9.21 7.16
N ILE A 85 -10.35 -10.25 7.97
CA ILE A 85 -10.71 -11.60 7.48
C ILE A 85 -12.08 -11.60 6.81
N ALA A 86 -13.06 -10.90 7.38
CA ALA A 86 -14.39 -10.75 6.80
C ALA A 86 -14.30 -10.10 5.41
N VAL A 87 -13.48 -9.05 5.24
CA VAL A 87 -13.25 -8.45 3.92
C VAL A 87 -12.50 -9.41 2.99
N ALA A 88 -11.50 -10.14 3.49
CA ALA A 88 -10.78 -11.13 2.69
C ALA A 88 -11.67 -12.26 2.17
N SER A 89 -12.75 -12.60 2.89
CA SER A 89 -13.73 -13.61 2.46
C SER A 89 -14.47 -13.23 1.17
N LEU A 90 -14.48 -11.95 0.76
CA LEU A 90 -15.01 -11.53 -0.55
C LEU A 90 -14.24 -12.17 -1.71
N ALA A 91 -13.01 -12.65 -1.49
CA ALA A 91 -12.28 -13.42 -2.50
C ALA A 91 -13.03 -14.68 -2.96
N PHE A 92 -13.91 -15.27 -2.13
CA PHE A 92 -14.74 -16.41 -2.51
C PHE A 92 -15.79 -16.07 -3.58
N MET A 93 -16.03 -14.80 -3.89
CA MET A 93 -16.86 -14.38 -5.02
C MET A 93 -16.29 -14.84 -6.37
N THR A 94 -15.01 -15.17 -6.44
CA THR A 94 -14.37 -15.72 -7.65
C THR A 94 -14.85 -17.11 -8.05
N CYS A 95 -15.58 -17.82 -7.17
CA CYS A 95 -16.12 -19.15 -7.46
C CYS A 95 -17.24 -19.16 -8.51
N ASN A 96 -17.89 -18.02 -8.77
CA ASN A 96 -18.94 -17.88 -9.80
C ASN A 96 -18.50 -16.86 -10.85
N THR A 97 -18.72 -17.13 -12.14
CA THR A 97 -18.27 -16.30 -13.26
C THR A 97 -18.87 -14.89 -13.25
N ALA A 98 -20.16 -14.76 -12.92
CA ALA A 98 -20.81 -13.46 -12.77
C ALA A 98 -20.24 -12.68 -11.58
N SER A 99 -20.02 -13.36 -10.45
CA SER A 99 -19.49 -12.76 -9.22
C SER A 99 -18.00 -12.40 -9.32
N ALA A 100 -17.24 -13.11 -10.16
CA ALA A 100 -15.84 -12.80 -10.45
C ALA A 100 -15.68 -11.44 -11.13
N LYS A 101 -16.66 -10.99 -11.92
CA LYS A 101 -16.66 -9.64 -12.52
C LYS A 101 -16.72 -8.56 -11.43
N VAL A 102 -17.61 -8.72 -10.46
CA VAL A 102 -17.76 -7.79 -9.33
C VAL A 102 -16.51 -7.79 -8.45
N PHE A 103 -15.90 -8.96 -8.21
CA PHE A 103 -14.64 -9.05 -7.49
C PHE A 103 -13.51 -8.28 -8.18
N ASN A 104 -13.41 -8.36 -9.51
CA ASN A 104 -12.45 -7.57 -10.28
C ASN A 104 -12.70 -6.05 -10.15
N TRP A 105 -13.94 -5.61 -10.00
CA TRP A 105 -14.22 -4.21 -9.68
C TRP A 105 -13.62 -3.82 -8.33
N PHE A 106 -13.81 -4.64 -7.28
CA PHE A 106 -13.18 -4.38 -5.98
C PHE A 106 -11.65 -4.37 -6.04
N ILE A 107 -11.04 -5.24 -6.84
CA ILE A 107 -9.59 -5.23 -7.06
C ILE A 107 -9.16 -3.88 -7.69
N ASN A 108 -9.81 -3.47 -8.78
CA ASN A 108 -9.49 -2.20 -9.44
C ASN A 108 -9.69 -0.99 -8.52
N LEU A 109 -10.76 -0.99 -7.72
CA LEU A 109 -11.00 0.03 -6.70
C LEU A 109 -9.89 0.03 -5.61
N GLY A 110 -9.45 -1.14 -5.17
CA GLY A 110 -8.35 -1.28 -4.20
C GLY A 110 -7.00 -0.81 -4.77
N SER A 111 -6.69 -1.18 -6.01
CA SER A 111 -5.46 -0.77 -6.70
C SER A 111 -5.40 0.75 -6.94
N THR A 112 -6.51 1.38 -7.29
CA THR A 112 -6.58 2.85 -7.39
C THR A 112 -6.49 3.52 -6.02
N ALA A 113 -7.09 2.93 -4.97
CA ALA A 113 -7.01 3.46 -3.62
C ALA A 113 -5.59 3.46 -3.05
N ILE A 114 -4.81 2.39 -3.29
CA ILE A 114 -3.42 2.34 -2.83
C ILE A 114 -2.54 3.36 -3.57
N MET A 115 -2.78 3.62 -4.86
CA MET A 115 -2.10 4.69 -5.60
C MET A 115 -2.37 6.07 -5.01
N ILE A 116 -3.62 6.38 -4.67
CA ILE A 116 -3.96 7.62 -3.98
C ILE A 116 -3.24 7.69 -2.63
N ALA A 117 -3.18 6.60 -1.87
CA ALA A 117 -2.44 6.56 -0.62
C ALA A 117 -0.94 6.85 -0.79
N TYR A 118 -0.31 6.38 -1.89
CA TYR A 118 1.07 6.74 -2.23
C TYR A 118 1.23 8.23 -2.54
N ILE A 119 0.32 8.82 -3.31
CA ILE A 119 0.30 10.27 -3.58
C ILE A 119 0.25 11.04 -2.27
N LEU A 120 -0.61 10.66 -1.33
CA LEU A 120 -0.72 11.33 -0.02
C LEU A 120 0.54 11.17 0.82
N LYS A 121 1.18 10.00 0.81
CA LYS A 121 2.46 9.77 1.50
C LYS A 121 3.56 10.68 0.94
N LEU A 122 3.65 10.81 -0.38
CA LEU A 122 4.62 11.67 -1.05
C LEU A 122 4.37 13.16 -0.73
N VAL A 123 3.11 13.60 -0.78
CA VAL A 123 2.74 14.98 -0.40
C VAL A 123 3.03 15.26 1.07
N ALA A 124 2.71 14.32 1.97
CA ALA A 124 3.01 14.45 3.40
C ALA A 124 4.52 14.56 3.64
N ASN A 125 5.32 13.73 2.96
CA ASN A 125 6.77 13.79 3.05
C ASN A 125 7.32 15.13 2.52
N LEU A 126 6.80 15.64 1.39
CA LEU A 126 7.21 16.95 0.87
C LEU A 126 6.89 18.09 1.87
N ARG A 127 5.72 18.03 2.54
CA ARG A 127 5.37 19.00 3.58
C ARG A 127 6.22 18.86 4.83
N PHE A 128 6.59 17.64 5.21
CA PHE A 128 7.52 17.40 6.30
C PHE A 128 8.88 18.08 6.05
N HIS A 129 9.45 17.91 4.85
CA HIS A 129 10.68 18.62 4.46
C HIS A 129 10.51 20.15 4.39
N ALA A 130 9.35 20.63 3.96
CA ALA A 130 9.05 22.06 3.99
C ALA A 130 8.96 22.62 5.42
N GLY A 131 8.38 21.85 6.36
CA GLY A 131 8.29 22.22 7.78
C GLY A 131 9.66 22.26 8.46
N LEU A 132 10.53 21.28 8.20
CA LEU A 132 11.91 21.26 8.69
C LEU A 132 12.69 22.51 8.26
N ARG A 133 12.60 22.88 6.98
CA ARG A 133 13.22 24.11 6.44
C ARG A 133 12.66 25.37 7.10
N ALA A 134 11.35 25.43 7.29
CA ALA A 134 10.69 26.61 7.88
C ALA A 134 11.03 26.82 9.37
N GLN A 135 11.39 25.76 10.10
CA GLN A 135 11.73 25.81 11.53
C GLN A 135 13.24 25.91 11.80
N GLY A 136 14.07 26.04 10.77
CA GLY A 136 15.53 26.12 10.92
C GLY A 136 16.18 24.86 11.50
N ARG A 137 15.43 23.75 11.63
CA ARG A 137 15.97 22.40 11.84
C ARG A 137 16.48 21.91 10.50
N ASP A 138 17.50 22.58 10.02
CA ASP A 138 18.08 22.34 8.71
C ASP A 138 18.64 20.91 8.68
N LEU A 139 18.51 20.24 7.53
CA LEU A 139 18.94 18.85 7.30
C LEU A 139 20.46 18.63 7.48
N ASN A 140 21.19 19.69 7.82
CA ASN A 140 22.63 19.75 8.02
C ASN A 140 23.02 20.08 9.48
N SER A 141 22.14 20.73 10.26
CA SER A 141 22.41 21.12 11.65
C SER A 141 21.88 20.10 12.67
N ASN A 142 20.79 19.39 12.36
CA ASN A 142 20.33 18.24 13.13
C ASN A 142 20.00 17.12 12.13
N PRO A 143 20.97 16.24 11.81
CA PRO A 143 20.78 15.26 10.75
C PRO A 143 19.67 14.32 11.18
N LEU A 144 18.66 14.16 10.31
CA LEU A 144 17.76 13.04 10.47
C LEU A 144 18.59 11.74 10.44
N PRO A 145 18.27 10.77 11.28
CA PRO A 145 18.91 9.46 11.34
C PRO A 145 19.03 8.81 9.97
N PHE A 146 18.04 9.04 9.11
CA PHE A 146 18.05 8.61 7.71
C PHE A 146 17.81 9.79 6.76
N LYS A 147 18.74 10.01 5.82
CA LYS A 147 18.67 11.05 4.80
C LYS A 147 18.83 10.44 3.41
N SER A 148 17.74 10.40 2.65
CA SER A 148 17.82 9.99 1.24
C SER A 148 18.47 11.08 0.38
N ARG A 149 19.52 10.69 -0.36
CA ARG A 149 20.37 11.59 -1.16
C ARG A 149 19.63 12.41 -2.20
N LEU A 150 18.55 11.85 -2.77
CA LEU A 150 17.77 12.46 -3.84
C LEU A 150 16.53 13.23 -3.33
N THR A 151 16.38 13.38 -2.02
CA THR A 151 15.25 14.13 -1.44
C THR A 151 15.52 15.63 -1.55
N PRO A 152 14.60 16.46 -2.08
CA PRO A 152 13.20 16.20 -2.39
C PRO A 152 12.88 15.89 -3.87
N TYR A 153 13.85 15.92 -4.78
CA TYR A 153 13.62 15.73 -6.22
C TYR A 153 13.00 14.37 -6.56
N SER A 154 13.43 13.30 -5.86
CA SER A 154 12.86 11.96 -5.98
C SER A 154 11.35 11.95 -5.72
N ASN A 155 10.87 12.73 -4.74
CA ASN A 155 9.45 12.79 -4.41
C ASN A 155 8.62 13.45 -5.51
N TYR A 156 9.13 14.50 -6.15
CA TYR A 156 8.44 15.14 -7.28
C TYR A 156 8.36 14.22 -8.49
N PHE A 157 9.44 13.50 -8.79
CA PHE A 157 9.45 12.50 -9.85
C PHE A 157 8.47 11.35 -9.57
N ALA A 158 8.49 10.80 -8.35
CA ALA A 158 7.56 9.76 -7.94
C ALA A 158 6.10 10.24 -7.95
N LEU A 159 5.84 11.48 -7.54
CA LEU A 159 4.50 12.08 -7.56
C LEU A 159 3.98 12.21 -8.98
N LEU A 160 4.82 12.66 -9.92
CA LEU A 160 4.48 12.73 -11.34
C LEU A 160 4.23 11.33 -11.92
N GLY A 161 5.08 10.36 -11.60
CA GLY A 161 4.94 8.98 -12.06
C GLY A 161 3.65 8.32 -11.57
N VAL A 162 3.40 8.33 -10.25
CA VAL A 162 2.18 7.74 -9.68
C VAL A 162 0.93 8.51 -10.12
N GLY A 163 1.02 9.84 -10.24
CA GLY A 163 -0.08 10.68 -10.75
C GLY A 163 -0.43 10.33 -12.19
N LEU A 164 0.58 10.17 -13.06
CA LEU A 164 0.37 9.77 -14.45
C LEU A 164 -0.24 8.37 -14.53
N ILE A 165 0.30 7.40 -13.78
CA ILE A 165 -0.23 6.03 -13.78
C ILE A 165 -1.70 6.01 -13.30
N LEU A 166 -2.04 6.79 -12.27
CA LEU A 166 -3.41 6.89 -11.78
C LEU A 166 -4.37 7.46 -12.85
N LEU A 167 -3.95 8.50 -13.58
CA LEU A 167 -4.73 9.10 -14.65
C LEU A 167 -4.88 8.16 -15.85
N THR A 168 -3.80 7.48 -16.22
CA THR A 168 -3.78 6.53 -17.33
C THR A 168 -4.39 5.18 -16.96
N ASN A 169 -4.70 4.91 -15.70
CA ASN A 169 -5.28 3.61 -15.28
C ASN A 169 -6.58 3.29 -16.05
N GLY A 170 -7.40 4.31 -16.35
CA GLY A 170 -8.63 4.20 -17.12
C GLY A 170 -8.50 4.48 -18.63
N TYR A 171 -7.29 4.51 -19.20
CA TYR A 171 -7.07 4.97 -20.59
C TYR A 171 -7.90 4.19 -21.63
N GLY A 172 -8.16 2.90 -21.37
CA GLY A 172 -8.91 2.03 -22.29
C GLY A 172 -10.33 2.51 -22.59
N VAL A 173 -10.94 3.28 -21.68
CA VAL A 173 -12.28 3.87 -21.86
C VAL A 173 -12.28 4.98 -22.90
N PHE A 174 -11.14 5.65 -23.12
CA PHE A 174 -11.00 6.76 -24.06
C PHE A 174 -10.58 6.32 -25.47
N ILE A 175 -10.39 5.01 -25.70
CA ILE A 175 -10.12 4.46 -27.03
C ILE A 175 -11.44 4.29 -27.78
N ASN A 176 -11.52 4.86 -28.99
CA ASN A 176 -12.69 4.73 -29.86
C ASN A 176 -13.07 3.25 -30.06
N GLY A 177 -14.30 2.89 -29.66
CA GLY A 177 -14.85 1.53 -29.78
C GLY A 177 -14.88 0.71 -28.48
N TYR A 178 -14.27 1.16 -27.38
CA TYR A 178 -14.21 0.43 -26.10
C TYR A 178 -14.91 1.15 -24.94
N TRP A 179 -15.83 2.08 -25.24
CA TRP A 179 -16.55 2.82 -24.21
C TRP A 179 -17.50 1.89 -23.44
N SER A 180 -17.33 1.85 -22.12
CA SER A 180 -18.19 1.10 -21.20
C SER A 180 -18.33 1.94 -19.93
N PHE A 181 -19.57 2.33 -19.60
CA PHE A 181 -19.86 3.07 -18.38
C PHE A 181 -19.31 2.36 -17.13
N GLN A 182 -19.37 1.03 -17.14
CA GLN A 182 -18.93 0.20 -16.02
C GLN A 182 -17.41 0.30 -15.81
N ASP A 183 -16.62 0.33 -16.89
CA ASP A 183 -15.16 0.40 -16.79
C ASP A 183 -14.69 1.84 -16.50
N PHE A 184 -15.45 2.84 -16.96
CA PHE A 184 -15.27 4.23 -16.54
C PHE A 184 -15.53 4.39 -15.04
N PHE A 185 -16.66 3.87 -14.57
CA PHE A 185 -17.05 3.97 -13.17
C PHE A 185 -16.03 3.27 -12.28
N THR A 186 -15.62 2.04 -12.60
CA THR A 186 -14.66 1.31 -11.74
C THR A 186 -13.26 1.93 -11.71
N ALA A 187 -12.82 2.56 -12.80
CA ALA A 187 -11.52 3.23 -12.84
C ALA A 187 -11.50 4.57 -12.07
N TYR A 188 -12.56 5.38 -12.17
CA TYR A 188 -12.57 6.75 -11.64
C TYR A 188 -13.37 6.95 -10.36
N PHE A 189 -14.26 6.01 -10.00
CA PHE A 189 -15.10 6.11 -8.80
C PHE A 189 -14.28 6.26 -7.52
N THR A 190 -13.14 5.57 -7.40
CA THR A 190 -12.27 5.68 -6.21
C THR A 190 -11.75 7.09 -5.97
N ILE A 191 -11.45 7.84 -7.03
CA ILE A 191 -10.97 9.22 -6.94
C ILE A 191 -12.07 10.13 -6.38
N VAL A 192 -13.29 9.99 -6.91
CA VAL A 192 -14.46 10.75 -6.44
C VAL A 192 -14.81 10.36 -5.01
N LEU A 193 -14.84 9.07 -4.69
CA LEU A 193 -15.10 8.56 -3.35
C LEU A 193 -14.08 9.10 -2.34
N TYR A 194 -12.80 9.10 -2.70
CA TYR A 194 -11.76 9.68 -1.87
C TYR A 194 -11.99 11.17 -1.60
N LEU A 195 -12.33 11.96 -2.63
CA LEU A 195 -12.63 13.39 -2.49
C LEU A 195 -13.83 13.61 -1.56
N VAL A 196 -14.89 12.81 -1.69
CA VAL A 196 -16.08 12.90 -0.83
C VAL A 196 -15.74 12.58 0.62
N ILE A 197 -14.99 11.50 0.88
CA ILE A 197 -14.58 11.12 2.24
C ILE A 197 -13.65 12.19 2.84
N TYR A 198 -12.69 12.69 2.06
CA TYR A 198 -11.75 13.72 2.50
C TYR A 198 -12.47 15.04 2.83
N LEU A 199 -13.32 15.53 1.92
CA LEU A 199 -14.11 16.75 2.12
C LEU A 199 -15.12 16.58 3.25
N GLY A 200 -15.81 15.44 3.31
CA GLY A 200 -16.75 15.11 4.38
C GLY A 200 -16.07 15.15 5.76
N TRP A 201 -14.90 14.51 5.89
CA TRP A 201 -14.13 14.58 7.13
C TRP A 201 -13.70 16.01 7.47
N LYS A 202 -13.24 16.77 6.47
CA LYS A 202 -12.79 18.15 6.66
C LYS A 202 -13.93 19.10 7.06
N ILE A 203 -15.13 18.91 6.51
CA ILE A 203 -16.32 19.70 6.86
C ILE A 203 -16.81 19.33 8.26
N ILE A 204 -16.93 18.03 8.58
CA ILE A 204 -17.44 17.55 9.87
C ILE A 204 -16.48 17.91 11.01
N LYS A 205 -15.18 17.67 10.84
CA LYS A 205 -14.16 17.90 11.87
C LYS A 205 -13.55 19.31 11.81
N LYS A 206 -13.96 20.15 10.85
CA LYS A 206 -13.49 21.52 10.64
C LYS A 206 -11.96 21.65 10.73
N THR A 207 -11.24 20.70 10.14
CA THR A 207 -9.78 20.64 10.22
C THR A 207 -9.14 21.71 9.32
N LYS A 208 -8.20 22.48 9.87
CA LYS A 208 -7.43 23.48 9.12
C LYS A 208 -6.22 22.85 8.46
N PHE A 209 -5.81 23.39 7.32
CA PHE A 209 -4.56 22.98 6.68
C PHE A 209 -3.40 23.52 7.53
N VAL A 210 -2.56 22.62 8.06
CA VAL A 210 -1.43 23.01 8.91
C VAL A 210 -0.39 23.74 8.07
N ARG A 211 -0.03 24.96 8.48
CA ARG A 211 1.03 25.75 7.85
C ARG A 211 2.38 25.08 8.11
N ALA A 212 3.29 25.17 7.14
CA ALA A 212 4.60 24.52 7.25
C ALA A 212 5.35 24.95 8.53
N THR A 213 5.24 26.22 8.92
CA THR A 213 5.82 26.80 10.14
C THR A 213 5.25 26.24 11.43
N GLU A 214 3.96 25.90 11.46
CA GLU A 214 3.22 25.40 12.64
C GLU A 214 3.18 23.86 12.71
N THR A 215 3.92 23.18 11.82
CA THR A 215 3.96 21.71 11.81
C THR A 215 4.61 21.22 13.09
N ASP A 216 3.91 20.42 13.88
CA ASP A 216 4.49 19.84 15.08
C ASP A 216 5.53 18.76 14.72
N LEU A 217 6.80 19.09 14.94
CA LEU A 217 7.96 18.20 14.73
C LEU A 217 8.61 17.79 16.06
N ALA A 218 7.99 18.11 17.20
CA ALA A 218 8.54 17.87 18.53
C ALA A 218 7.76 16.79 19.28
N THR A 219 6.44 16.72 19.11
CA THR A 219 5.62 15.70 19.78
C THR A 219 5.94 14.30 19.26
N GLY A 220 6.31 13.40 20.17
CA GLY A 220 6.67 12.01 19.85
C GLY A 220 8.11 11.83 19.39
N LEU A 221 8.90 12.90 19.22
CA LEU A 221 10.30 12.81 18.79
C LEU A 221 11.14 11.96 19.76
N ARG A 222 10.92 12.13 21.07
CA ARG A 222 11.65 11.37 22.10
C ARG A 222 11.42 9.86 22.00
N GLU A 223 10.20 9.42 21.67
CA GLU A 223 9.89 8.00 21.50
C GLU A 223 10.57 7.43 20.25
N VAL A 224 10.65 8.23 19.18
CA VAL A 224 11.36 7.87 17.94
C VAL A 224 12.87 7.78 18.18
N GLU A 225 13.45 8.78 18.85
CA GLU A 225 14.88 8.80 19.21
C GLU A 225 15.24 7.62 20.13
N GLU A 226 14.42 7.32 21.14
CA GLU A 226 14.63 6.16 22.02
C GLU A 226 14.58 4.84 21.25
N HIS A 227 13.65 4.69 20.29
CA HIS A 227 13.57 3.52 19.43
C HIS A 227 14.79 3.41 18.49
N GLU A 228 15.28 4.52 17.95
CA GLU A 228 16.45 4.52 17.07
C GLU A 228 17.76 4.26 17.82
N VAL A 229 17.90 4.74 19.05
CA VAL A 229 19.07 4.42 19.90
C VAL A 229 19.14 2.92 20.20
N GLN A 230 18.00 2.22 20.25
CA GLN A 230 17.97 0.76 20.40
C GLN A 230 18.38 0.02 19.13
N LEU A 231 18.22 0.63 17.96
CA LEU A 231 18.68 0.09 16.68
C LEU A 231 20.16 0.43 16.52
N ILE A 232 21.04 -0.47 16.96
CA ILE A 232 22.49 -0.33 16.76
C ILE A 232 22.77 -0.28 15.25
N THR A 233 22.98 0.91 14.69
CA THR A 233 23.49 1.09 13.33
C THR A 233 24.96 0.69 13.36
N LYS A 234 25.26 -0.55 12.98
CA LYS A 234 26.64 -0.99 12.79
C LYS A 234 27.22 -0.22 11.60
N GLU A 235 28.26 0.57 11.84
CA GLU A 235 28.98 1.24 10.75
C GLU A 235 29.48 0.19 9.74
N PRO A 236 29.39 0.45 8.42
CA PRO A 236 29.74 -0.50 7.37
C PRO A 236 31.25 -0.83 7.42
N ALA A 237 31.58 -1.97 8.00
CA ALA A 237 32.96 -2.42 8.15
C ALA A 237 33.55 -2.95 6.83
N THR A 238 32.69 -3.52 5.98
CA THR A 238 33.10 -4.26 4.77
C THR A 238 32.94 -3.44 3.50
N ARG A 239 33.77 -3.68 2.46
CA ARG A 239 33.63 -3.03 1.13
C ARG A 239 32.25 -3.27 0.50
N TYR A 240 31.67 -4.45 0.71
CA TYR A 240 30.30 -4.75 0.27
C TYR A 240 29.26 -3.92 1.04
N GLU A 241 29.37 -3.84 2.37
CA GLU A 241 28.48 -3.02 3.20
C GLU A 241 28.57 -1.54 2.79
N ARG A 242 29.76 -1.01 2.51
CA ARG A 242 29.93 0.36 1.99
C ARG A 242 29.35 0.56 0.59
N PHE A 243 29.38 -0.47 -0.25
CA PHE A 243 28.74 -0.43 -1.57
C PHE A 243 27.21 -0.48 -1.44
N MET A 244 26.69 -1.27 -0.50
CA MET A 244 25.26 -1.31 -0.18
C MET A 244 24.78 0.01 0.44
N ASP A 245 25.53 0.60 1.38
CA ASP A 245 25.33 1.97 1.91
C ASP A 245 25.54 3.07 0.86
N PHE A 246 26.26 2.75 -0.23
CA PHE A 246 26.34 3.67 -1.35
C PHE A 246 25.05 3.65 -2.18
N LEU A 247 24.38 2.50 -2.28
CA LEU A 247 23.14 2.32 -3.03
C LEU A 247 21.88 2.68 -2.24
N TRP A 248 21.93 2.59 -0.91
CA TRP A 248 20.79 2.76 0.02
C TRP A 248 21.15 3.69 1.17
#